data_AF-A0A4Q9H9W2-F1
#
_entry.id   AF-A0A4Q9H9W2-F1
#
_cell.length_a   1.000
_cell.length_b   1.000
_cell.length_c   1.000
_cell.angle_alpha   90.00
_cell.angle_beta   90.00
_cell.angle_gamma   90.00
#
_symmetry.space_group_name_H-M   'P 1'
#
loop_
_entity.id
_entity.type
_entity.pdbx_description
1 polymer ?
#
loop_
_entity_poly.entity_id
_entity_poly.type
_entity_poly.pdbx_seq_one_letter_code
_entity_poly.pdbx_strand_id
1 'polypeptide(L)' 'MNFPLYIYYELLIRLSEIESEIGHYVSSTANEEVCILRTTNGTVNVPVNFLKRQFEDPNLINKDELITLSKGFKPSYE' A
#
# COMPACT_ATOMS: atom_id res chain seq x y z
N MET A 1 14.10 -2.09 5.70
CA MET A 1 14.34 -1.45 4.39
C MET A 1 13.61 -0.11 4.39
N ASN A 2 14.17 0.95 3.79
CA ASN A 2 13.57 2.29 3.85
C ASN A 2 13.17 2.73 2.44
N PHE A 3 11.87 2.69 2.13
CA PHE A 3 11.37 3.28 0.88
C PHE A 3 11.05 4.76 1.10
N PRO A 4 11.23 5.60 0.07
CA PRO A 4 10.81 6.98 0.14
C PRO A 4 9.32 7.11 0.47
N LEU A 5 8.99 8.08 1.31
CA LEU A 5 7.64 8.32 1.78
C LEU A 5 6.62 8.50 0.64
N TYR A 6 7.03 9.10 -0.48
CA TYR A 6 6.15 9.34 -1.64
C TYR A 6 5.63 8.04 -2.26
N ILE A 7 6.36 6.92 -2.17
CA ILE A 7 5.92 5.62 -2.68
C ILE A 7 4.69 5.14 -1.93
N TYR A 8 4.65 5.34 -0.61
CA TYR A 8 3.49 4.95 0.19
C TYR A 8 2.28 5.82 -0.12
N TYR A 9 2.46 7.12 -0.29
CA TYR A 9 1.37 8.03 -0.67
C TYR A 9 0.81 7.68 -2.05
N GLU A 10 1.67 7.51 -3.06
CA GLU A 10 1.24 7.16 -4.40
C GLU A 10 0.52 5.80 -4.43
N LEU A 11 1.02 4.82 -3.68
CA LEU A 11 0.37 3.50 -3.60
C LEU A 11 -1.02 3.62 -3.01
N LEU A 12 -1.15 4.34 -1.89
CA LEU A 12 -2.43 4.52 -1.23
C LEU A 12 -3.42 5.29 -2.10
N ILE A 13 -2.97 6.30 -2.86
CA ILE A 13 -3.82 7.00 -3.84
C ILE A 13 -4.38 6.01 -4.87
N ARG A 14 -3.52 5.20 -5.49
CA ARG A 14 -3.93 4.18 -6.47
C ARG A 14 -4.88 3.14 -5.87
N LEU A 15 -4.68 2.78 -4.61
CA LEU A 15 -5.54 1.83 -3.90
C LEU A 15 -6.89 2.45 -3.52
N SER A 16 -6.93 3.72 -3.10
CA SER A 16 -8.17 4.45 -2.77
C SER A 16 -9.07 4.66 -3.99
N GLU A 17 -8.52 4.68 -5.21
CA GLU A 17 -9.31 4.67 -6.45
C GLU A 17 -10.07 3.35 -6.67
N ILE A 18 -9.64 2.27 -6.03
CA ILE A 18 -10.26 0.93 -6.12
C ILE A 18 -11.15 0.68 -4.90
N GLU A 19 -10.63 1.00 -3.71
CA GLU A 19 -11.28 0.75 -2.42
C GLU A 19 -11.31 2.04 -1.63
N SER A 20 -12.43 2.76 -1.70
CA SER A 20 -12.55 4.12 -1.14
C SER A 20 -12.46 4.17 0.40
N GLU A 21 -12.59 3.02 1.06
CA GLU A 21 -12.40 2.88 2.51
C GLU A 21 -10.93 3.01 2.94
N ILE A 22 -9.99 2.85 2.01
CA ILE A 22 -8.57 3.05 2.26
C ILE A 22 -8.32 4.52 2.57
N GLY A 23 -8.02 4.80 3.83
CA GLY A 23 -7.73 6.14 4.33
C GLY A 23 -6.33 6.66 3.98
N HIS A 24 -5.94 7.75 4.63
CA HIS A 24 -4.65 8.40 4.37
C HIS A 24 -3.49 7.73 5.11
N TYR A 25 -2.27 7.87 4.58
CA TYR A 25 -1.06 7.37 5.25
C TYR A 25 -0.92 7.92 6.67
N VAL A 26 -0.60 7.04 7.63
CA VAL A 26 -0.27 7.40 9.02
C VAL A 26 1.16 6.99 9.33
N SER A 27 1.50 5.72 9.09
CA SER A 27 2.85 5.19 9.32
C SER A 27 3.09 3.92 8.52
N SER A 28 4.35 3.48 8.47
CA SER A 28 4.75 2.24 7.81
C SER A 28 5.74 1.46 8.66
N THR A 29 5.51 0.17 8.79
CA THR A 29 6.45 -0.76 9.43
C THR A 29 6.85 -1.82 8.40
N ALA A 30 8.13 -1.88 8.05
CA ALA A 30 8.63 -2.80 7.02
C ALA A 30 9.65 -3.80 7.55
N ASN A 31 9.42 -5.06 7.24
CA ASN A 31 10.38 -6.16 7.43
C ASN A 31 10.99 -6.54 6.07
N GLU A 32 11.68 -7.68 5.98
CA GLU A 32 12.33 -8.12 4.74
C GLU A 32 11.32 -8.57 3.66
N GLU A 33 10.15 -9.07 4.08
CA GLU A 33 9.15 -9.66 3.17
C GLU A 33 7.92 -8.75 2.95
N VAL A 34 7.46 -8.08 4.00
CA VAL A 34 6.22 -7.30 4.00
C VAL A 34 6.39 -5.94 4.65
N CYS A 35 5.69 -4.94 4.11
CA CYS A 35 5.50 -3.63 4.66
C CYS A 35 4.04 -3.43 5.05
N ILE A 36 3.81 -3.16 6.33
CA ILE A 36 2.49 -2.85 6.87
C ILE A 36 2.33 -1.33 6.79
N LEU A 37 1.43 -0.88 5.93
CA LEU A 37 1.01 0.52 5.85
C LEU A 37 -0.17 0.72 6.78
N ARG A 38 0.00 1.58 7.79
CA ARG A 38 -1.09 2.05 8.62
C ARG A 38 -1.72 3.26 7.97
N THR A 39 -3.03 3.21 7.80
CA THR A 39 -3.83 4.33 7.32
C THR A 39 -4.75 4.84 8.43
N THR A 40 -5.44 5.95 8.18
CA THR A 40 -6.44 6.49 9.11
C THR A 40 -7.61 5.53 9.36
N ASN A 41 -7.90 4.64 8.41
CA ASN A 41 -9.09 3.77 8.44
C ASN A 41 -8.74 2.30 8.67
N GLY A 42 -7.45 1.95 8.72
CA GLY A 42 -7.03 0.55 8.83
C GLY A 42 -5.57 0.29 8.50
N THR A 43 -5.30 -0.91 8.01
CA THR A 43 -3.95 -1.34 7.62
C THR A 43 -3.97 -2.08 6.28
N VAL A 44 -2.92 -1.87 5.48
CA VAL A 44 -2.67 -2.58 4.22
C VAL A 44 -1.34 -3.32 4.35
N ASN A 45 -1.34 -4.62 4.09
CA ASN A 45 -0.11 -5.41 4.02
C ASN A 45 0.40 -5.44 2.59
N VAL A 46 1.53 -4.79 2.34
CA VAL A 46 2.13 -4.67 1.02
C VAL A 46 3.40 -5.51 0.94
N PRO A 47 3.52 -6.45 -0.01
CA PRO A 47 4.77 -7.18 -0.22
C PRO A 47 5.92 -6.22 -0.54
N VAL A 48 7.09 -6.41 0.05
CA VAL A 48 8.26 -5.55 -0.22
C VAL A 48 8.64 -5.56 -1.70
N ASN A 49 8.46 -6.70 -2.39
CA ASN A 49 8.68 -6.77 -3.84
C ASN A 49 7.71 -5.87 -4.64
N PHE A 50 6.51 -5.65 -4.13
CA PHE A 50 5.53 -4.74 -4.72
C PHE A 50 6.01 -3.29 -4.61
N LEU A 51 6.50 -2.90 -3.43
CA LEU A 51 7.08 -1.56 -3.21
C LEU A 51 8.34 -1.32 -4.04
N LYS A 52 9.18 -2.36 -4.24
CA LYS A 52 10.34 -2.28 -5.15
C LYS A 52 9.90 -1.99 -6.58
N ARG A 53 8.91 -2.73 -7.09
CA ARG A 53 8.36 -2.49 -8.44
C ARG A 53 7.80 -1.08 -8.56
N GLN A 54 7.06 -0.62 -7.55
CA GLN A 54 6.52 0.75 -7.55
C GLN A 54 7.62 1.81 -7.55
N PHE A 55 8.69 1.59 -6.81
CA PHE A 55 9.84 2.49 -6.76
C PHE A 55 10.63 2.52 -8.07
N GLU A 56 10.76 1.36 -8.74
CA GLU A 56 11.44 1.26 -10.03
C GLU A 56 10.63 1.87 -11.17
N ASP A 57 9.39 1.39 -11.35
CA ASP A 57 8.42 1.95 -12.28
C ASP A 57 6.99 1.55 -11.90
N PRO A 58 6.08 2.52 -11.63
CA PRO A 58 4.72 2.22 -11.19
C PRO A 58 3.86 1.51 -12.24
N ASN A 59 4.23 1.54 -13.53
CA ASN A 59 3.51 0.84 -14.61
C ASN A 59 3.82 -0.66 -14.62
N LEU A 60 4.86 -1.11 -13.91
CA LEU A 60 5.11 -2.53 -13.66
C LEU A 60 3.99 -3.17 -12.84
N ILE A 61 3.20 -2.39 -12.10
CA ILE A 61 2.08 -2.86 -11.30
C ILE A 61 0.78 -2.65 -12.08
N ASN A 62 0.15 -3.76 -12.47
CA ASN A 62 -1.11 -3.74 -13.21
C ASN A 62 -2.31 -3.53 -12.28
N LYS A 63 -3.45 -3.16 -12.88
CA LYS A 63 -4.71 -2.93 -12.14
C LYS A 63 -5.18 -4.15 -11.36
N ASP A 64 -5.04 -5.36 -11.91
CA ASP A 64 -5.47 -6.61 -11.25
C ASP A 64 -4.67 -6.89 -9.96
N GLU A 65 -3.37 -6.57 -9.97
CA GLU A 65 -2.49 -6.67 -8.82
C GLU A 65 -2.89 -5.66 -7.72
N LEU A 66 -3.26 -4.43 -8.11
CA LEU A 66 -3.76 -3.42 -7.17
C LEU A 66 -5.10 -3.84 -6.56
N ILE A 67 -6.01 -4.41 -7.36
CA ILE A 67 -7.30 -4.94 -6.87
C ILE A 67 -7.07 -6.09 -5.89
N THR A 68 -6.11 -6.96 -6.19
CA THR A 68 -5.75 -8.06 -5.28
C THR A 68 -5.16 -7.52 -3.98
N LEU A 69 -4.32 -6.49 -4.06
CA LEU A 69 -3.75 -5.84 -2.89
C LEU A 69 -4.80 -5.09 -2.05
N SER A 70 -5.74 -4.40 -2.69
CA SER A 70 -6.81 -3.64 -2.00
C SER A 70 -7.74 -4.55 -1.21
N LYS A 71 -8.04 -5.75 -1.72
CA LYS A 71 -8.79 -6.80 -0.99
C LYS A 71 -8.10 -7.26 0.30
N GLY A 72 -6.79 -7.03 0.43
CA GLY A 72 -6.03 -7.29 1.64
C GLY A 72 -6.16 -6.21 2.72
N PHE A 73 -6.89 -5.12 2.45
CA PHE A 73 -7.14 -4.07 3.42
C PHE A 73 -7.90 -4.59 4.63
N LYS A 74 -7.40 -4.26 5.81
CA LYS A 74 -8.03 -4.59 7.09
C LYS A 74 -8.47 -3.29 7.75
N PRO A 75 -9.77 -2.96 7.69
CA PRO A 75 -10.26 -1.77 8.37
C PRO A 75 -10.09 -1.93 9.89
N SER A 76 -9.75 -0.83 10.55
CA SER A 76 -9.62 -0.76 12.00
C SER A 76 -10.73 0.17 12.49
N TYR A 77 -11.92 -0.37 12.66
CA TYR A 77 -13.03 0.33 13.31
C TYR A 77 -12.78 0.28 14.81
N GLU A 78 -12.52 1.45 15.42
CA GLU A 78 -12.60 1.65 16.86
C GLU A 78 -14.05 1.89 17.29
#